data_AF-A0A1Z9GU16-F1
#
_entry.id   AF-A0A1Z9GU16-F1
#
_cell.length_a   1.000
_cell.length_b   1.000
_cell.length_c   1.000
_cell.angle_alpha   90.00
_cell.angle_beta   90.00
_cell.angle_gamma   90.00
#
_symmetry.space_group_name_H-M   'P 1'
#
loop_
_entity.id
_entity.type
_entity.pdbx_description
1 polymer ?
#
loop_
_entity_poly.entity_id
_entity_poly.type
_entity_poly.pdbx_seq_one_letter_code
_entity_poly.pdbx_strand_id
1 'polypeptide(L)'
;MREMNPGQAAGNGQIDYYDYSAKMLDTTNTYSTGTGYNEKNKMLVMVHSADETSGTAKTIHIFKSSKCLNKVDRIKDYFDAVTSTEYFTDTWTINNNKNICVAVGNNEWVGFGYKHGNSMKYVAYNCKNGQSLGTTAAARVYIGFQDFAGSTTTSYSAENSNYLYTKFNHTWDGTWGMIYGSYYYYGVGINGFCMSLENPRKFISINQTKSSRGNPYMAWGKTGFHGGYSDNTDGESWRTYCWSFDPKDSDHTVDTRVYYGNDNSNTTNPATNGASTSTTVTNKTGNYGLTSSYNYLHGGFYSTVYPLMCQIDWWGNFGNGDSRYGGKHGE
;
A
#
# COMPACT_ATOMS: atom_id res chain seq x y z
N MET A 1 -20.43 -3.70 3.15
CA MET A 1 -19.36 -2.83 3.69
C MET A 1 -19.83 -2.25 5.01
N ARG A 2 -18.95 -2.10 6.01
CA ARG A 2 -19.33 -1.51 7.30
C ARG A 2 -19.64 -0.02 7.10
N GLU A 3 -20.84 0.39 7.47
CA GLU A 3 -21.32 1.77 7.43
C GLU A 3 -21.42 2.27 8.87
N MET A 4 -20.89 3.46 9.16
CA MET A 4 -21.10 4.11 10.46
C MET A 4 -22.16 5.20 10.27
N ASN A 5 -23.22 5.18 11.08
CA ASN A 5 -24.20 6.26 11.05
C ASN A 5 -23.63 7.52 11.71
N PRO A 6 -23.95 8.73 11.19
CA PRO A 6 -23.58 9.99 11.82
C PRO A 6 -24.04 10.05 13.29
N GLY A 7 -23.12 10.39 14.21
CA GLY A 7 -23.42 10.57 15.63
C GLY A 7 -23.29 9.32 16.52
N GLN A 8 -22.88 8.17 15.98
CA GLN A 8 -22.52 7.01 16.80
C GLN A 8 -21.04 7.07 17.20
N ALA A 9 -20.76 7.10 18.50
CA ALA A 9 -19.40 7.00 19.01
C ALA A 9 -18.74 5.68 18.55
N ALA A 10 -17.46 5.75 18.17
CA ALA A 10 -16.68 4.58 17.80
C ALA A 10 -16.75 3.52 18.91
N GLY A 11 -17.42 2.39 18.64
CA GLY A 11 -17.51 1.25 19.56
C GLY A 11 -18.84 1.02 20.28
N ASN A 12 -19.86 1.89 20.15
CA ASN A 12 -21.12 1.77 20.92
C ASN A 12 -22.43 1.74 20.09
N GLY A 13 -22.38 1.60 18.77
CA GLY A 13 -23.56 1.50 17.89
C GLY A 13 -23.76 0.10 17.29
N GLN A 14 -24.99 -0.26 16.89
CA GLN A 14 -25.20 -1.35 15.93
C GLN A 14 -24.36 -1.06 14.68
N ILE A 15 -23.47 -1.99 14.32
CA ILE A 15 -22.69 -1.90 13.09
C ILE A 15 -23.67 -2.04 11.93
N ASP A 16 -24.02 -0.94 11.30
CA ASP A 16 -24.80 -0.97 10.07
C ASP A 16 -23.92 -1.46 8.91
N TYR A 17 -24.53 -2.22 8.01
CA TYR A 17 -23.86 -2.72 6.82
C TYR A 17 -24.60 -2.24 5.58
N TYR A 18 -23.85 -1.71 4.62
CA TYR A 18 -24.37 -1.46 3.28
C TYR A 18 -24.11 -2.70 2.41
N ASP A 19 -25.19 -3.32 1.93
CA ASP A 19 -25.13 -4.36 0.91
C ASP A 19 -25.03 -3.72 -0.49
N TYR A 20 -23.86 -3.88 -1.10
CA TYR A 20 -23.56 -3.39 -2.45
C TYR A 20 -23.70 -4.47 -3.53
N SER A 21 -24.21 -5.67 -3.19
CA SER A 21 -24.30 -6.80 -4.14
C SER A 21 -25.11 -6.46 -5.39
N ALA A 22 -26.14 -5.61 -5.26
CA ALA A 22 -26.92 -5.11 -6.40
C ALA A 22 -26.13 -4.22 -7.38
N LYS A 23 -24.92 -3.79 -7.01
CA LYS A 23 -24.00 -3.03 -7.87
C LYS A 23 -22.94 -3.91 -8.52
N MET A 24 -22.76 -5.16 -8.06
CA MET A 24 -21.83 -6.13 -8.64
C MET A 24 -22.43 -6.72 -9.92
N LEU A 25 -21.57 -6.96 -10.92
CA LEU A 25 -21.96 -7.60 -12.17
C LEU A 25 -21.76 -9.12 -12.13
N ASP A 26 -20.99 -9.63 -11.17
CA ASP A 26 -20.76 -11.05 -10.94
C ASP A 26 -20.65 -11.30 -9.43
N THR A 27 -21.50 -12.18 -8.90
CA THR A 27 -21.56 -12.49 -7.46
C THR A 27 -21.06 -13.89 -7.13
N THR A 28 -20.33 -14.54 -8.04
CA THR A 28 -19.79 -15.90 -7.86
C THR A 28 -18.84 -15.97 -6.66
N ASN A 29 -18.02 -14.92 -6.49
CA ASN A 29 -17.10 -14.76 -5.37
C ASN A 29 -17.63 -13.66 -4.44
N THR A 30 -17.82 -13.99 -3.15
CA THR A 30 -18.55 -13.12 -2.21
C THR A 30 -17.66 -12.50 -1.14
N TYR A 31 -16.50 -13.06 -0.85
CA TYR A 31 -15.58 -12.52 0.17
C TYR A 31 -14.74 -11.40 -0.43
N SER A 32 -14.90 -10.17 0.06
CA SER A 32 -14.01 -9.07 -0.31
C SER A 32 -12.68 -9.21 0.42
N THR A 33 -11.62 -9.47 -0.35
CA THR A 33 -10.29 -9.83 0.16
C THR A 33 -9.21 -8.80 -0.15
N GLY A 34 -9.52 -7.83 -1.01
CA GLY A 34 -8.69 -6.65 -1.25
C GLY A 34 -9.57 -5.46 -1.65
N THR A 35 -9.21 -4.26 -1.22
CA THR A 35 -9.93 -3.02 -1.59
C THR A 35 -8.94 -1.89 -1.78
N GLY A 36 -9.12 -1.10 -2.83
CA GLY A 36 -8.36 0.12 -3.09
C GLY A 36 -9.26 1.21 -3.63
N TYR A 37 -9.00 2.46 -3.25
CA TYR A 37 -9.78 3.62 -3.67
C TYR A 37 -8.87 4.75 -4.12
N ASN A 38 -9.28 5.50 -5.15
CA ASN A 38 -8.62 6.72 -5.57
C ASN A 38 -9.64 7.87 -5.70
N GLU A 39 -9.38 8.94 -4.95
CA GLU A 39 -10.24 10.11 -4.87
C GLU A 39 -10.23 10.94 -6.16
N LYS A 40 -9.09 11.03 -6.88
CA LYS A 40 -8.96 11.86 -8.09
C LYS A 40 -9.88 11.38 -9.21
N ASN A 41 -10.02 10.06 -9.37
CA ASN A 41 -10.87 9.45 -10.40
C ASN A 41 -12.14 8.81 -9.84
N LYS A 42 -12.36 8.89 -8.51
CA LYS A 42 -13.51 8.34 -7.78
C LYS A 42 -13.75 6.87 -8.11
N MET A 43 -12.66 6.11 -8.19
CA MET A 43 -12.67 4.71 -8.55
C MET A 43 -12.38 3.84 -7.33
N LEU A 44 -13.31 2.94 -7.02
CA LEU A 44 -13.17 1.90 -6.01
C LEU A 44 -12.98 0.57 -6.73
N VAL A 45 -11.91 -0.14 -6.37
CA VAL A 45 -11.63 -1.48 -6.87
C VAL A 45 -11.65 -2.46 -5.72
N MET A 46 -12.40 -3.54 -5.90
CA MET A 46 -12.57 -4.59 -4.90
C MET A 46 -12.22 -5.93 -5.52
N VAL A 47 -11.41 -6.70 -4.81
CA VAL A 47 -11.11 -8.09 -5.15
C VAL A 47 -12.02 -8.98 -4.32
N HIS A 48 -12.74 -9.86 -4.99
CA HIS A 48 -13.56 -10.88 -4.37
C HIS A 48 -13.00 -12.27 -4.60
N SER A 49 -13.10 -13.15 -3.61
CA SER A 49 -12.77 -14.57 -3.74
C SER A 49 -13.84 -15.46 -3.10
N ALA A 50 -13.71 -16.77 -3.29
CA ALA A 50 -14.62 -17.77 -2.74
C ALA A 50 -14.48 -17.92 -1.22
N ASP A 51 -13.33 -17.53 -0.67
CA ASP A 51 -13.01 -17.53 0.75
C ASP A 51 -11.95 -16.45 1.08
N GLU A 52 -11.67 -16.24 2.37
CA GLU A 52 -10.59 -15.36 2.81
C GLU A 52 -9.22 -16.06 2.91
N THR A 53 -9.10 -17.32 2.50
CA THR A 53 -7.90 -18.13 2.66
C THR A 53 -7.31 -18.52 1.31
N SER A 54 -7.67 -19.68 0.77
CA SER A 54 -6.96 -20.34 -0.32
C SER A 54 -7.64 -20.23 -1.68
N GLY A 55 -8.84 -19.66 -1.76
CA GLY A 55 -9.61 -19.56 -2.99
C GLY A 55 -8.80 -18.87 -4.07
N THR A 56 -8.52 -19.54 -5.17
CA THR A 56 -7.62 -19.03 -6.22
C THR A 56 -8.35 -18.15 -7.23
N ALA A 57 -9.61 -18.47 -7.53
CA ALA A 57 -10.47 -17.67 -8.38
C ALA A 57 -10.72 -16.28 -7.75
N LYS A 58 -10.56 -15.26 -8.58
CA LYS A 58 -10.78 -13.85 -8.22
C LYS A 58 -11.78 -13.23 -9.18
N THR A 59 -12.68 -12.44 -8.61
CA THR A 59 -13.53 -11.51 -9.35
C THR A 59 -13.14 -10.10 -8.93
N ILE A 60 -12.65 -9.29 -9.85
CA ILE A 60 -12.18 -7.93 -9.59
C ILE A 60 -13.27 -6.99 -10.07
N HIS A 61 -13.94 -6.31 -9.14
CA HIS A 61 -14.96 -5.31 -9.44
C HIS A 61 -14.38 -3.90 -9.46
N ILE A 62 -14.81 -3.11 -10.42
CA ILE A 62 -14.38 -1.73 -10.64
C ILE A 62 -15.64 -0.86 -10.62
N PHE A 63 -15.75 -0.01 -9.60
CA PHE A 63 -16.86 0.94 -9.44
C PHE A 63 -16.35 2.35 -9.64
N LYS A 64 -16.92 3.10 -10.59
CA LYS A 64 -16.71 4.54 -10.70
C LYS A 64 -17.96 5.28 -10.30
N SER A 65 -17.82 6.27 -9.43
CA SER A 65 -18.93 7.08 -8.93
C SER A 65 -18.78 8.55 -9.29
N SER A 66 -19.92 9.23 -9.42
CA SER A 66 -19.94 10.69 -9.52
C SER A 66 -19.62 11.36 -8.18
N LYS A 67 -19.77 10.64 -7.05
CA LYS A 67 -19.44 11.11 -5.70
C LYS A 67 -18.09 10.55 -5.22
N CYS A 68 -17.42 11.32 -4.36
CA CYS A 68 -16.18 10.88 -3.72
C CYS A 68 -16.50 10.07 -2.45
N LEU A 69 -15.96 8.85 -2.33
CA LEU A 69 -16.20 7.96 -1.19
C LEU A 69 -15.76 8.63 0.13
N ASN A 70 -14.65 9.38 0.10
CA ASN A 70 -14.14 10.10 1.27
C ASN A 70 -14.95 11.36 1.63
N LYS A 71 -15.95 11.76 0.83
CA LYS A 71 -16.72 13.01 1.08
C LYS A 71 -18.23 12.78 1.24
N VAL A 72 -18.69 11.54 1.11
CA VAL A 72 -20.08 11.17 1.39
C VAL A 72 -20.28 10.96 2.88
N ASP A 73 -21.47 11.29 3.37
CA ASP A 73 -21.84 11.08 4.78
C ASP A 73 -22.16 9.61 5.05
N ARG A 74 -22.54 8.88 3.99
CA ARG A 74 -22.95 7.48 4.00
C ARG A 74 -22.34 6.72 2.84
N ILE A 75 -21.88 5.49 3.07
CA ILE A 75 -21.32 4.64 2.00
C ILE A 75 -22.36 4.40 0.91
N LYS A 76 -23.64 4.27 1.29
CA LYS A 76 -24.75 4.16 0.35
C LYS A 76 -24.74 5.24 -0.73
N ASP A 77 -24.46 6.49 -0.36
CA ASP A 77 -24.48 7.60 -1.31
C ASP A 77 -23.45 7.46 -2.43
N TYR A 78 -22.30 6.86 -2.13
CA TYR A 78 -21.29 6.57 -3.15
C TYR A 78 -21.80 5.53 -4.15
N PHE A 79 -22.40 4.44 -3.66
CA PHE A 79 -22.88 3.32 -4.48
C PHE A 79 -24.15 3.66 -5.27
N ASP A 80 -25.05 4.46 -4.71
CA ASP A 80 -26.21 4.97 -5.44
C ASP A 80 -25.80 5.89 -6.59
N ALA A 81 -24.67 6.59 -6.44
CA ALA A 81 -24.11 7.51 -7.43
C ALA A 81 -23.09 6.86 -8.40
N VAL A 82 -22.94 5.52 -8.36
CA VAL A 82 -22.09 4.77 -9.30
C VAL A 82 -22.58 5.00 -10.73
N THR A 83 -21.68 5.52 -11.56
CA THR A 83 -21.93 5.85 -12.97
C THR A 83 -21.52 4.72 -13.90
N SER A 84 -20.58 3.87 -13.48
CA SER A 84 -20.22 2.68 -14.23
C SER A 84 -19.64 1.60 -13.31
N THR A 85 -19.97 0.36 -13.64
CA THR A 85 -19.39 -0.83 -13.04
C THR A 85 -18.80 -1.70 -14.15
N GLU A 86 -17.59 -2.22 -13.95
CA GLU A 86 -17.06 -3.35 -14.71
C GLU A 86 -16.52 -4.41 -13.76
N TYR A 87 -16.28 -5.60 -14.32
CA TYR A 87 -15.53 -6.63 -13.64
C TYR A 87 -14.67 -7.43 -14.61
N PHE A 88 -13.70 -8.14 -14.06
CA PHE A 88 -13.03 -9.23 -14.74
C PHE A 88 -12.63 -10.33 -13.75
N THR A 89 -12.35 -11.51 -14.26
CA THR A 89 -11.92 -12.65 -13.48
C THR A 89 -10.47 -13.02 -13.78
N ASP A 90 -9.82 -13.59 -12.78
CA ASP A 90 -8.48 -14.13 -12.88
C ASP A 90 -8.27 -15.26 -11.86
N THR A 91 -7.15 -15.98 -11.99
CA THR A 91 -6.73 -17.01 -11.04
C THR A 91 -5.42 -16.61 -10.40
N TRP A 92 -5.44 -16.36 -9.09
CA TRP A 92 -4.27 -15.97 -8.31
C TRP A 92 -3.94 -17.04 -7.28
N THR A 93 -2.76 -17.65 -7.41
CA THR A 93 -2.21 -18.52 -6.38
C THR A 93 -1.58 -17.65 -5.30
N ILE A 94 -2.10 -17.75 -4.08
CA ILE A 94 -1.75 -16.93 -2.93
C ILE A 94 -1.84 -17.80 -1.68
N ASN A 95 -1.03 -17.52 -0.67
CA ASN A 95 -1.07 -18.30 0.57
C ASN A 95 -2.38 -18.06 1.35
N ASN A 96 -2.82 -16.80 1.37
CA ASN A 96 -4.02 -16.36 2.06
C ASN A 96 -4.55 -15.08 1.42
N ASN A 97 -5.84 -15.05 1.08
CA ASN A 97 -6.47 -13.93 0.38
C ASN A 97 -6.45 -12.63 1.19
N LYS A 98 -6.28 -12.66 2.52
CA LYS A 98 -6.11 -11.46 3.36
C LYS A 98 -4.83 -10.68 3.08
N ASN A 99 -3.87 -11.26 2.36
CA ASN A 99 -2.62 -10.60 2.00
C ASN A 99 -2.75 -9.65 0.78
N ILE A 100 -3.92 -9.49 0.18
CA ILE A 100 -4.09 -8.70 -1.05
C ILE A 100 -4.16 -7.21 -0.71
N CYS A 101 -3.20 -6.45 -1.24
CA CYS A 101 -3.21 -4.99 -1.26
C CYS A 101 -3.53 -4.49 -2.67
N VAL A 102 -4.32 -3.42 -2.76
CA VAL A 102 -4.80 -2.84 -4.02
C VAL A 102 -4.42 -1.35 -4.06
N ALA A 103 -3.62 -0.96 -5.04
CA ALA A 103 -3.18 0.41 -5.27
C ALA A 103 -3.83 0.95 -6.55
N VAL A 104 -4.81 1.83 -6.40
CA VAL A 104 -5.56 2.40 -7.53
C VAL A 104 -4.84 3.64 -8.06
N GLY A 105 -4.33 3.57 -9.29
CA GLY A 105 -3.61 4.67 -9.94
C GLY A 105 -4.52 5.76 -10.50
N ASN A 106 -3.96 6.96 -10.68
CA ASN A 106 -4.66 8.11 -11.24
C ASN A 106 -5.06 7.88 -12.70
N ASN A 107 -4.26 7.10 -13.43
CA ASN A 107 -4.51 6.73 -14.82
C ASN A 107 -5.39 5.47 -15.00
N GLU A 108 -6.09 5.05 -13.94
CA GLU A 108 -7.03 3.91 -13.93
C GLU A 108 -6.38 2.54 -14.16
N TRP A 109 -5.05 2.47 -14.20
CA TRP A 109 -4.33 1.23 -13.94
C TRP A 109 -4.30 0.96 -12.45
N VAL A 110 -4.35 -0.31 -12.08
CA VAL A 110 -4.41 -0.72 -10.67
C VAL A 110 -3.33 -1.76 -10.42
N GLY A 111 -2.51 -1.47 -9.41
CA GLY A 111 -1.51 -2.37 -8.89
C GLY A 111 -2.10 -3.29 -7.83
N PHE A 112 -1.77 -4.58 -7.90
CA PHE A 112 -2.16 -5.58 -6.91
C PHE A 112 -0.90 -6.25 -6.42
N GLY A 113 -0.73 -6.33 -5.10
CA GLY A 113 0.41 -7.00 -4.51
C GLY A 113 0.02 -7.86 -3.33
N TYR A 114 0.70 -9.00 -3.17
CA TYR A 114 0.40 -9.96 -2.12
C TYR A 114 1.56 -10.91 -1.84
N LYS A 115 1.48 -11.59 -0.69
CA LYS A 115 2.42 -12.63 -0.27
C LYS A 115 2.19 -13.95 -1.00
N HIS A 116 3.25 -14.55 -1.54
CA HIS A 116 3.22 -15.91 -2.10
C HIS A 116 4.49 -16.68 -1.74
N GLY A 117 4.34 -17.79 -1.01
CA GLY A 117 5.43 -18.46 -0.33
C GLY A 117 6.15 -17.50 0.61
N ASN A 118 7.48 -17.53 0.59
CA ASN A 118 8.30 -16.54 1.29
C ASN A 118 8.45 -15.22 0.51
N SER A 119 7.95 -15.12 -0.71
CA SER A 119 8.14 -13.96 -1.59
C SER A 119 6.92 -13.03 -1.63
N MET A 120 7.04 -11.92 -2.36
CA MET A 120 5.97 -11.00 -2.71
C MET A 120 5.75 -11.03 -4.21
N LYS A 121 4.50 -10.89 -4.64
CA LYS A 121 4.12 -10.71 -6.04
C LYS A 121 3.50 -9.35 -6.27
N TYR A 122 3.65 -8.83 -7.49
CA TYR A 122 2.97 -7.63 -7.95
C TYR A 122 2.50 -7.78 -9.39
N VAL A 123 1.35 -7.20 -9.72
CA VAL A 123 0.83 -7.12 -11.09
C VAL A 123 0.04 -5.82 -11.26
N ALA A 124 0.01 -5.30 -12.49
CA ALA A 124 -0.83 -4.17 -12.84
C ALA A 124 -1.85 -4.57 -13.91
N TYR A 125 -3.12 -4.21 -13.69
CA TYR A 125 -4.21 -4.40 -14.65
C TYR A 125 -4.80 -3.06 -15.10
N ASN A 126 -5.30 -3.04 -16.33
CA ASN A 126 -6.10 -1.97 -16.87
C ASN A 126 -7.53 -2.08 -16.32
N CYS A 127 -7.87 -1.18 -15.40
CA CYS A 127 -9.19 -1.09 -14.78
C CYS A 127 -9.97 0.11 -15.30
N LYS A 128 -9.62 0.65 -16.47
CA LYS A 128 -10.41 1.69 -17.12
C LYS A 128 -11.72 1.09 -17.67
N ASN A 129 -12.84 1.66 -17.25
CA ASN A 129 -14.16 1.29 -17.77
C ASN A 129 -14.35 1.80 -19.22
N GLY A 130 -15.14 1.07 -20.01
CA GLY A 130 -15.50 1.39 -21.39
C GLY A 130 -14.43 1.01 -22.42
N GLN A 131 -13.50 0.10 -22.09
CA GLN A 131 -12.43 -0.31 -23.01
C GLN A 131 -12.72 -1.61 -23.76
N SER A 132 -13.86 -2.26 -23.50
CA SER A 132 -14.27 -3.52 -24.16
C SER A 132 -13.23 -4.64 -24.07
N LEU A 133 -12.48 -4.71 -22.96
CA LEU A 133 -11.40 -5.68 -22.74
C LEU A 133 -11.90 -7.07 -22.31
N GLY A 134 -13.22 -7.30 -22.32
CA GLY A 134 -13.83 -8.54 -21.85
C GLY A 134 -13.79 -8.72 -20.33
N THR A 135 -14.19 -9.91 -19.90
CA THR A 135 -14.35 -10.31 -18.48
C THR A 135 -13.21 -11.18 -17.96
N THR A 136 -12.13 -11.36 -18.74
CA THR A 136 -10.94 -12.11 -18.30
C THR A 136 -9.72 -11.20 -18.21
N ALA A 137 -8.80 -11.53 -17.31
CA ALA A 137 -7.60 -10.74 -17.05
C ALA A 137 -6.62 -10.62 -18.23
N ALA A 138 -6.64 -11.56 -19.19
CA ALA A 138 -5.62 -11.66 -20.25
C ALA A 138 -5.47 -10.39 -21.10
N ALA A 139 -6.57 -9.68 -21.40
CA ALA A 139 -6.54 -8.43 -22.17
C ALA A 139 -6.29 -7.19 -21.30
N ARG A 140 -6.29 -7.34 -19.97
CA ARG A 140 -6.16 -6.23 -19.00
C ARG A 140 -4.77 -6.19 -18.38
N VAL A 141 -4.05 -7.31 -18.35
CA VAL A 141 -2.76 -7.43 -17.68
C VAL A 141 -1.67 -6.69 -18.44
N TYR A 142 -0.76 -6.02 -17.71
CA TYR A 142 0.37 -5.33 -18.34
C TYR A 142 1.48 -6.30 -18.81
N ILE A 143 2.20 -6.92 -17.87
CA ILE A 143 3.33 -7.83 -18.14
C ILE A 143 3.26 -9.14 -17.33
N GLY A 144 2.09 -9.43 -16.76
CA GLY A 144 1.90 -10.55 -15.83
C GLY A 144 2.46 -10.27 -14.43
N PHE A 145 2.33 -11.28 -13.56
CA PHE A 145 2.87 -11.24 -12.21
C PHE A 145 4.40 -11.15 -12.21
N GLN A 146 4.90 -10.18 -11.46
CA GLN A 146 6.31 -10.05 -11.15
C GLN A 146 6.55 -10.56 -9.73
N ASP A 147 7.54 -11.43 -9.59
CA ASP A 147 8.01 -11.90 -8.30
C ASP A 147 9.08 -10.96 -7.75
N PHE A 148 9.11 -10.80 -6.43
CA PHE A 148 10.20 -10.13 -5.76
C PHE A 148 11.51 -10.91 -6.05
N ALA A 149 12.48 -10.23 -6.66
CA ALA A 149 13.70 -10.85 -7.20
C ALA A 149 14.84 -11.04 -6.17
N GLY A 150 14.54 -11.00 -4.87
CA GLY A 150 15.50 -11.26 -3.80
C GLY A 150 15.22 -12.55 -3.05
N SER A 151 16.25 -13.10 -2.38
CA SER A 151 16.05 -14.19 -1.43
C SER A 151 15.37 -13.64 -0.18
N THR A 152 14.27 -14.26 0.24
CA THR A 152 13.66 -14.07 1.56
C THR A 152 13.90 -15.33 2.39
N THR A 153 14.08 -15.18 3.70
CA THR A 153 14.01 -16.35 4.59
C THR A 153 12.55 -16.62 4.94
N THR A 154 12.25 -17.67 5.71
CA THR A 154 10.91 -17.98 6.20
C THR A 154 10.23 -16.73 6.73
N SER A 155 9.25 -16.24 5.98
CA SER A 155 8.64 -14.94 6.20
C SER A 155 7.15 -15.12 6.42
N TYR A 156 6.69 -14.66 7.57
CA TYR A 156 5.31 -14.85 8.00
C TYR A 156 4.37 -13.84 7.37
N SER A 157 3.11 -14.25 7.26
CA SER A 157 2.04 -13.44 6.67
C SER A 157 0.70 -13.63 7.41
N ALA A 158 -0.41 -13.29 6.75
CA ALA A 158 -1.78 -13.56 7.22
C ALA A 158 -1.99 -14.95 7.84
N GLU A 159 -1.33 -15.99 7.33
CA GLU A 159 -1.47 -17.36 7.84
C GLU A 159 -1.04 -17.50 9.31
N ASN A 160 -0.12 -16.64 9.74
CA ASN A 160 0.52 -16.74 11.05
C ASN A 160 -0.15 -15.83 12.08
N SER A 161 -0.50 -14.60 11.69
CA SER A 161 -1.22 -13.66 12.55
C SER A 161 -1.68 -12.42 11.78
N ASN A 162 -2.71 -11.74 12.30
CA ASN A 162 -3.30 -10.58 11.66
C ASN A 162 -2.34 -9.37 11.58
N TYR A 163 -1.38 -9.23 12.48
CA TYR A 163 -0.41 -8.11 12.42
C TYR A 163 0.68 -8.31 11.34
N LEU A 164 0.72 -9.49 10.71
CA LEU A 164 1.71 -9.89 9.72
C LEU A 164 1.17 -9.81 8.29
N TYR A 165 -0.03 -9.25 8.08
CA TYR A 165 -0.56 -9.00 6.75
C TYR A 165 0.42 -8.21 5.88
N THR A 166 0.32 -8.40 4.56
CA THR A 166 0.83 -7.41 3.61
C THR A 166 0.27 -6.04 3.96
N LYS A 167 1.12 -5.03 3.94
CA LYS A 167 0.81 -3.65 4.28
C LYS A 167 0.89 -2.79 3.03
N PHE A 168 0.13 -1.70 3.04
CA PHE A 168 0.22 -0.64 2.06
C PHE A 168 0.51 0.68 2.77
N ASN A 169 1.45 1.45 2.25
CA ASN A 169 1.69 2.84 2.63
C ASN A 169 1.89 3.68 1.36
N HIS A 170 1.68 4.99 1.44
CA HIS A 170 1.92 5.92 0.34
C HIS A 170 2.72 7.12 0.83
N THR A 171 3.37 7.81 -0.10
CA THR A 171 4.10 9.05 0.18
C THR A 171 3.14 10.18 0.52
N TRP A 172 3.63 11.21 1.23
CA TRP A 172 2.83 12.36 1.65
C TRP A 172 2.20 13.12 0.48
N ASP A 173 2.88 13.17 -0.68
CA ASP A 173 2.33 13.76 -1.89
C ASP A 173 1.39 12.83 -2.69
N GLY A 174 1.21 11.58 -2.23
CA GLY A 174 0.36 10.58 -2.87
C GLY A 174 0.81 10.17 -4.27
N THR A 175 2.10 10.37 -4.62
CA THR A 175 2.63 10.02 -5.94
C THR A 175 3.22 8.62 -6.01
N TRP A 176 3.66 8.07 -4.87
CA TRP A 176 4.19 6.71 -4.77
C TRP A 176 3.51 5.92 -3.65
N GLY A 177 3.33 4.62 -3.89
CA GLY A 177 2.84 3.64 -2.94
C GLY A 177 3.89 2.57 -2.69
N MET A 178 3.73 1.85 -1.59
CA MET A 178 4.54 0.70 -1.21
C MET A 178 3.63 -0.40 -0.69
N ILE A 179 3.62 -1.54 -1.38
CA ILE A 179 3.01 -2.78 -0.92
C ILE A 179 4.13 -3.66 -0.41
N TYR A 180 4.12 -3.99 0.88
CA TYR A 180 5.25 -4.67 1.52
C TYR A 180 4.81 -5.68 2.58
N GLY A 181 5.68 -6.64 2.84
CA GLY A 181 5.55 -7.60 3.92
C GLY A 181 6.87 -7.79 4.64
N SER A 182 6.86 -8.68 5.63
CA SER A 182 8.05 -9.04 6.40
C SER A 182 9.11 -9.66 5.50
N TYR A 183 10.39 -9.34 5.71
CA TYR A 183 11.50 -10.06 5.07
C TYR A 183 11.81 -11.40 5.74
N TYR A 184 11.63 -11.46 7.06
CA TYR A 184 12.03 -12.56 7.94
C TYR A 184 10.95 -12.82 9.01
N TYR A 185 11.17 -13.83 9.85
CA TYR A 185 10.27 -14.22 10.94
C TYR A 185 9.76 -13.02 11.76
N TYR A 186 8.50 -13.10 12.21
CA TYR A 186 7.89 -12.16 13.17
C TYR A 186 7.90 -10.67 12.77
N GLY A 187 7.81 -10.33 11.48
CA GLY A 187 7.69 -8.94 11.06
C GLY A 187 9.01 -8.22 10.81
N VAL A 188 10.12 -8.96 10.73
CA VAL A 188 11.46 -8.39 10.62
C VAL A 188 11.83 -8.09 9.16
N GLY A 189 12.43 -6.92 8.94
CA GLY A 189 12.84 -6.41 7.64
C GLY A 189 11.69 -6.24 6.65
N ILE A 190 11.99 -5.78 5.44
CA ILE A 190 10.98 -5.63 4.39
C ILE A 190 11.38 -6.28 3.07
N ASN A 191 10.36 -6.81 2.40
CA ASN A 191 10.35 -7.00 0.97
C ASN A 191 9.05 -6.39 0.45
N GLY A 192 9.07 -5.89 -0.78
CA GLY A 192 7.88 -5.31 -1.35
C GLY A 192 8.13 -4.68 -2.69
N PHE A 193 7.07 -4.05 -3.19
CA PHE A 193 7.08 -3.28 -4.41
C PHE A 193 6.73 -1.84 -4.07
N CYS A 194 7.52 -0.90 -4.57
CA CYS A 194 7.13 0.50 -4.64
C CYS A 194 6.60 0.77 -6.04
N MET A 195 5.47 1.46 -6.14
CA MET A 195 4.82 1.77 -7.42
C MET A 195 4.40 3.23 -7.49
N SER A 196 4.42 3.80 -8.69
CA SER A 196 3.83 5.13 -8.92
C SER A 196 2.31 5.04 -8.83
N LEU A 197 1.70 5.90 -8.02
CA LEU A 197 0.24 6.07 -7.96
C LEU A 197 -0.27 6.97 -9.09
N GLU A 198 0.60 7.65 -9.83
CA GLU A 198 0.24 8.26 -11.11
C GLU A 198 0.04 7.18 -12.20
N ASN A 199 0.89 6.13 -12.19
CA ASN A 199 0.79 5.00 -13.11
C ASN A 199 1.37 3.70 -12.50
N PRO A 200 0.55 2.79 -11.95
CA PRO A 200 1.01 1.56 -11.29
C PRO A 200 1.79 0.56 -12.16
N ARG A 201 1.89 0.79 -13.48
CA ARG A 201 2.81 0.04 -14.34
C ARG A 201 4.28 0.43 -14.14
N LYS A 202 4.54 1.54 -13.45
CA LYS A 202 5.85 1.91 -12.93
C LYS A 202 6.01 1.33 -11.53
N PHE A 203 6.95 0.42 -11.37
CA PHE A 203 7.24 -0.19 -10.09
C PHE A 203 8.65 -0.76 -10.02
N ILE A 204 9.18 -0.85 -8.81
CA ILE A 204 10.45 -1.49 -8.49
C ILE A 204 10.28 -2.38 -7.26
N SER A 205 11.07 -3.45 -7.16
CA SER A 205 11.14 -4.26 -5.95
C SER A 205 12.18 -3.70 -4.98
N ILE A 206 11.82 -3.56 -3.72
CA ILE A 206 12.72 -3.07 -2.67
C ILE A 206 12.89 -4.10 -1.57
N ASN A 207 14.06 -4.10 -0.93
CA ASN A 207 14.31 -4.96 0.21
C ASN A 207 15.15 -4.29 1.28
N GLN A 208 14.98 -4.83 2.48
CA GLN A 208 15.88 -4.62 3.60
C GLN A 208 16.05 -5.96 4.30
N THR A 209 17.17 -6.63 4.02
CA THR A 209 17.44 -8.00 4.44
C THR A 209 17.92 -8.02 5.90
N LYS A 210 16.97 -8.14 6.84
CA LYS A 210 17.31 -8.32 8.26
C LYS A 210 16.67 -9.57 8.82
N SER A 211 17.41 -10.26 9.68
CA SER A 211 16.98 -11.44 10.43
C SER A 211 16.65 -11.13 11.89
N SER A 212 16.92 -9.90 12.34
CA SER A 212 16.45 -9.35 13.61
C SER A 212 15.95 -7.92 13.37
N ARG A 213 14.98 -7.45 14.19
CA ARG A 213 14.54 -6.04 14.26
C ARG A 213 13.51 -5.65 13.19
N GLY A 214 12.23 -5.72 13.54
CA GLY A 214 11.12 -5.30 12.69
C GLY A 214 10.84 -3.81 12.83
N ASN A 215 10.49 -3.15 11.73
CA ASN A 215 10.09 -1.75 11.74
C ASN A 215 8.94 -1.50 10.77
N PRO A 216 7.91 -0.74 11.18
CA PRO A 216 7.00 -0.14 10.23
C PRO A 216 7.78 0.90 9.42
N TYR A 217 7.34 1.11 8.19
CA TYR A 217 7.84 2.17 7.32
C TYR A 217 6.73 3.18 7.15
N MET A 218 7.03 4.45 7.31
CA MET A 218 6.08 5.54 7.20
C MET A 218 6.47 6.50 6.07
N ALA A 219 5.52 7.31 5.64
CA ALA A 219 5.78 8.36 4.68
C ALA A 219 6.80 9.37 5.22
N TRP A 220 7.76 9.79 4.40
CA TRP A 220 8.80 10.74 4.78
C TRP A 220 9.23 11.63 3.63
N GLY A 221 9.56 12.88 3.96
CA GLY A 221 9.76 13.92 2.96
C GLY A 221 8.51 14.09 2.10
N LYS A 222 8.67 14.59 0.87
CA LYS A 222 7.53 14.72 -0.05
C LYS A 222 7.17 13.38 -0.72
N THR A 223 8.19 12.65 -1.18
CA THR A 223 8.05 11.51 -2.10
C THR A 223 8.89 10.31 -1.66
N GLY A 224 8.90 10.00 -0.36
CA GLY A 224 9.74 8.94 0.19
C GLY A 224 9.16 8.21 1.39
N PHE A 225 9.97 7.29 1.90
CA PHE A 225 9.65 6.46 3.06
C PHE A 225 10.80 6.48 4.07
N HIS A 226 10.45 6.26 5.34
CA HIS A 226 11.36 6.21 6.47
C HIS A 226 10.98 5.05 7.37
N GLY A 227 11.95 4.22 7.74
CA GLY A 227 11.77 3.13 8.69
C GLY A 227 12.87 3.14 9.74
N GLY A 228 12.59 2.57 10.90
CA GLY A 228 13.58 2.45 11.97
C GLY A 228 14.76 1.55 11.60
N TYR A 229 15.91 1.82 12.20
CA TYR A 229 17.02 0.87 12.33
C TYR A 229 17.14 0.50 13.81
N SER A 230 16.18 -0.33 14.28
CA SER A 230 16.00 -0.71 15.69
C SER A 230 17.08 -1.64 16.20
N ASP A 231 18.33 -1.23 16.10
CA ASP A 231 19.45 -1.86 16.78
C ASP A 231 19.39 -1.52 18.27
N ASN A 232 20.05 -2.33 19.10
CA ASN A 232 20.46 -1.87 20.43
C ASN A 232 21.38 -0.66 20.22
N THR A 233 21.04 0.49 20.81
CA THR A 233 21.80 1.73 20.67
C THR A 233 22.80 1.94 21.81
N ASP A 234 23.16 0.87 22.51
CA ASP A 234 24.21 0.88 23.53
C ASP A 234 25.55 1.35 22.93
N GLY A 235 25.97 2.56 23.28
CA GLY A 235 27.19 3.21 22.78
C GLY A 235 27.12 3.81 21.37
N GLU A 236 26.00 3.69 20.64
CA GLU A 236 25.83 4.24 19.29
C GLU A 236 24.54 5.08 19.15
N SER A 237 24.53 6.09 18.27
CA SER A 237 23.32 6.88 18.00
C SER A 237 22.28 6.09 17.22
N TRP A 238 20.98 6.33 17.49
CA TRP A 238 19.89 5.71 16.74
C TRP A 238 19.96 6.09 15.25
N ARG A 239 20.03 5.07 14.39
CA ARG A 239 19.97 5.25 12.93
C ARG A 239 18.57 4.91 12.43
N THR A 240 18.31 5.24 11.18
CA THR A 240 17.06 4.93 10.48
C THR A 240 17.32 4.72 9.00
N TYR A 241 16.41 4.10 8.27
CA TYR A 241 16.44 3.97 6.81
C TYR A 241 15.53 4.98 6.16
N CYS A 242 16.02 5.80 5.23
CA CYS A 242 15.16 6.67 4.45
C CYS A 242 15.55 6.73 2.97
N TRP A 243 14.55 6.69 2.09
CA TRP A 243 14.75 6.87 0.66
C TRP A 243 13.59 7.65 0.07
N SER A 244 13.81 8.24 -1.10
CA SER A 244 12.76 8.90 -1.87
C SER A 244 12.89 8.59 -3.35
N PHE A 245 11.79 8.77 -4.06
CA PHE A 245 11.72 8.62 -5.51
C PHE A 245 11.78 9.98 -6.19
N ASP A 246 12.06 9.97 -7.48
CA ASP A 246 11.90 11.16 -8.31
C ASP A 246 10.43 11.62 -8.30
N PRO A 247 10.14 12.86 -7.84
CA PRO A 247 8.77 13.38 -7.75
C PRO A 247 8.12 13.63 -9.12
N LYS A 248 8.89 13.62 -10.21
CA LYS A 248 8.39 13.79 -11.58
C LYS A 248 8.12 12.47 -12.27
N ASP A 249 8.32 11.35 -11.59
CA ASP A 249 8.27 10.03 -12.20
C ASP A 249 6.83 9.50 -12.30
N SER A 250 6.16 9.95 -13.37
CA SER A 250 4.78 9.58 -13.70
C SER A 250 4.67 8.64 -14.90
N ASP A 251 5.77 8.35 -15.60
CA ASP A 251 5.78 7.49 -16.80
C ASP A 251 6.38 6.10 -16.55
N HIS A 252 5.67 5.07 -17.00
CA HIS A 252 6.06 3.66 -16.94
C HIS A 252 7.11 3.18 -17.96
N THR A 253 7.63 4.01 -18.86
CA THR A 253 8.60 3.54 -19.88
C THR A 253 10.05 3.71 -19.49
N VAL A 254 10.35 4.71 -18.66
CA VAL A 254 11.71 5.02 -18.21
C VAL A 254 12.03 4.38 -16.87
N ASP A 255 13.30 4.40 -16.48
CA ASP A 255 13.79 3.99 -15.16
C ASP A 255 13.46 5.03 -14.08
N THR A 256 13.55 4.65 -12.80
CA THR A 256 13.30 5.57 -11.66
C THR A 256 14.60 5.95 -11.00
N ARG A 257 14.75 7.23 -10.67
CA ARG A 257 15.83 7.65 -9.76
C ARG A 257 15.38 7.48 -8.31
N VAL A 258 16.16 6.73 -7.54
CA VAL A 258 15.99 6.56 -6.09
C VAL A 258 17.10 7.34 -5.39
N TYR A 259 16.72 8.17 -4.42
CA TYR A 259 17.62 8.99 -3.61
C TYR A 259 17.69 8.39 -2.20
N TYR A 260 18.90 8.31 -1.65
CA TYR A 260 19.13 7.75 -0.31
C TYR A 260 19.28 8.85 0.72
N GLY A 261 18.96 8.55 1.98
CA GLY A 261 19.47 9.30 3.12
C GLY A 261 20.99 9.38 3.08
N ASN A 262 21.53 10.59 3.28
CA ASN A 262 22.97 10.86 3.32
C ASN A 262 23.32 11.79 4.50
N ASP A 263 22.37 12.08 5.39
CA ASP A 263 22.50 13.23 6.27
C ASP A 263 22.64 12.83 7.74
N ASN A 264 23.64 13.45 8.37
CA ASN A 264 23.85 13.57 9.81
C ASN A 264 23.28 14.90 10.35
N SER A 265 22.51 15.63 9.54
CA SER A 265 21.95 16.95 9.85
C SER A 265 20.42 17.00 9.73
N ASN A 266 19.84 18.09 10.26
CA ASN A 266 18.40 18.30 10.44
C ASN A 266 17.71 18.80 9.14
N THR A 267 18.24 18.46 7.96
CA THR A 267 17.69 18.98 6.71
C THR A 267 16.46 18.21 6.27
N THR A 268 15.45 18.97 5.84
CA THR A 268 14.20 18.45 5.32
C THR A 268 14.44 17.90 3.92
N ASN A 269 14.20 16.59 3.74
CA ASN A 269 14.05 15.87 2.46
C ASN A 269 15.37 15.31 1.85
N PRO A 270 15.41 14.02 1.43
CA PRO A 270 16.46 13.54 0.53
C PRO A 270 16.43 14.19 -0.86
N ALA A 271 15.43 15.00 -1.21
CA ALA A 271 15.39 15.69 -2.51
C ALA A 271 16.54 16.69 -2.74
N THR A 272 17.24 17.12 -1.68
CA THR A 272 18.47 17.93 -1.77
C THR A 272 19.74 17.07 -1.71
N ASN A 273 19.63 15.76 -1.48
CA ASN A 273 20.79 14.87 -1.54
C ASN A 273 21.25 14.80 -3.00
N GLY A 274 22.44 15.35 -3.25
CA GLY A 274 23.01 15.48 -4.58
C GLY A 274 23.13 14.14 -5.32
N ALA A 275 23.45 14.23 -6.61
CA ALA A 275 23.61 13.07 -7.49
C ALA A 275 24.52 11.95 -6.94
N SER A 276 25.44 12.27 -6.03
CA SER A 276 26.36 11.36 -5.34
C SER A 276 25.69 10.32 -4.44
N THR A 277 24.42 10.50 -4.04
CA THR A 277 23.69 9.54 -3.19
C THR A 277 22.32 9.19 -3.79
N SER A 278 22.35 8.83 -5.07
CA SER A 278 21.17 8.34 -5.79
C SER A 278 21.59 7.31 -6.84
N THR A 279 20.64 6.49 -7.28
CA THR A 279 20.87 5.52 -8.35
C THR A 279 19.65 5.46 -9.25
N THR A 280 19.86 5.25 -10.54
CA THR A 280 18.80 4.91 -11.48
C THR A 280 18.52 3.41 -11.36
N VAL A 281 17.30 3.08 -10.94
CA VAL A 281 16.82 1.71 -10.79
C VAL A 281 15.95 1.38 -11.99
N THR A 282 16.27 0.27 -12.65
CA THR A 282 15.51 -0.19 -13.81
C THR A 282 14.06 -0.46 -13.45
N ASN A 283 13.15 0.13 -14.22
CA ASN A 283 11.72 -0.07 -14.00
C ASN A 283 11.35 -1.54 -14.29
N LYS A 284 10.28 -2.02 -13.65
CA LYS A 284 9.70 -3.37 -13.81
C LYS A 284 10.54 -4.50 -13.22
N THR A 285 11.86 -4.34 -13.03
CA THR A 285 12.65 -5.26 -12.21
C THR A 285 13.99 -4.67 -11.79
N GLY A 286 14.24 -4.68 -10.48
CA GLY A 286 15.55 -4.49 -9.87
C GLY A 286 15.40 -4.83 -8.39
N ASN A 287 16.07 -5.86 -7.89
CA ASN A 287 16.08 -6.16 -6.45
C ASN A 287 16.93 -5.11 -5.74
N TYR A 288 16.31 -4.01 -5.34
CA TYR A 288 17.05 -2.88 -4.79
C TYR A 288 17.15 -2.97 -3.26
N GLY A 289 18.37 -3.19 -2.78
CA GLY A 289 18.67 -3.25 -1.35
C GLY A 289 18.84 -1.86 -0.74
N LEU A 290 18.17 -1.61 0.39
CA LEU A 290 18.19 -0.32 1.08
C LEU A 290 19.42 -0.11 1.99
N THR A 291 20.52 -0.82 1.73
CA THR A 291 21.57 -1.14 2.71
C THR A 291 22.42 0.06 3.22
N SER A 292 22.28 1.26 2.63
CA SER A 292 23.08 2.44 2.97
C SER A 292 22.29 3.74 3.20
N SER A 293 20.98 3.63 3.42
CA SER A 293 20.08 4.79 3.55
C SER A 293 20.02 5.38 4.97
N TYR A 294 21.16 5.47 5.67
CA TYR A 294 21.18 5.84 7.08
C TYR A 294 20.91 7.33 7.30
N ASN A 295 19.96 7.63 8.19
CA ASN A 295 19.75 8.98 8.72
C ASN A 295 19.82 8.94 10.26
N TYR A 296 20.52 9.91 10.85
CA TYR A 296 20.66 10.06 12.30
C TYR A 296 19.52 10.91 12.84
N LEU A 297 18.73 10.36 13.77
CA LEU A 297 17.76 11.15 14.52
C LEU A 297 18.45 11.79 15.73
N HIS A 298 18.68 13.10 15.67
CA HIS A 298 19.15 13.88 16.82
C HIS A 298 18.08 13.86 17.93
N GLY A 299 18.49 13.53 19.16
CA GLY A 299 17.57 13.34 20.29
C GLY A 299 17.14 11.89 20.53
N GLY A 300 17.67 10.92 19.78
CA GLY A 300 17.55 9.50 20.10
C GLY A 300 18.17 9.18 21.46
N PHE A 301 17.39 8.56 22.35
CA PHE A 301 17.84 8.14 23.67
C PHE A 301 18.79 6.93 23.57
N TYR A 302 19.89 6.95 24.34
CA TYR A 302 20.74 5.78 24.54
C TYR A 302 19.97 4.73 25.33
N SER A 303 19.70 3.58 24.70
CA SER A 303 18.77 2.63 25.26
C SER A 303 19.21 1.19 25.05
N THR A 304 19.09 0.39 26.09
CA THR A 304 19.17 -1.08 25.99
C THR A 304 17.88 -1.69 25.41
N VAL A 305 16.84 -0.89 25.14
CA VAL A 305 15.59 -1.34 24.50
C VAL A 305 15.52 -0.90 23.05
N TYR A 306 14.97 -1.79 22.19
CA TYR A 306 14.83 -1.60 20.75
C TYR A 306 13.84 -0.47 20.41
N PRO A 307 14.31 0.72 19.96
CA PRO A 307 13.42 1.85 19.69
C PRO A 307 12.58 1.57 18.44
N LEU A 308 11.27 1.88 18.49
CA LEU A 308 10.34 1.70 17.38
C LEU A 308 9.91 3.07 16.84
N MET A 309 10.00 3.27 15.52
CA MET A 309 9.32 4.39 14.87
C MET A 309 7.84 4.04 14.72
N CYS A 310 6.95 4.91 15.19
CA CYS A 310 5.51 4.74 15.02
C CYS A 310 4.95 5.96 14.30
N GLN A 311 4.09 5.73 13.32
CA GLN A 311 3.30 6.79 12.73
C GLN A 311 2.21 7.18 13.74
N ILE A 312 2.12 8.47 14.06
CA ILE A 312 0.96 9.03 14.73
C ILE A 312 0.03 9.50 13.62
N ASP A 313 -1.00 8.72 13.35
CA ASP A 313 -2.11 9.21 12.53
C ASP A 313 -2.90 10.18 13.40
N TRP A 314 -2.73 11.48 13.17
CA TRP A 314 -3.57 12.48 13.81
C TRP A 314 -4.93 12.47 13.13
N TRP A 315 -5.85 11.69 13.70
CA TRP A 315 -7.28 11.88 13.52
C TRP A 315 -7.67 13.05 14.44
N GLY A 316 -8.40 14.04 13.91
CA GLY A 316 -8.61 15.36 14.51
C GLY A 316 -8.98 15.40 16.01
N ASN A 317 -8.89 16.61 16.58
CA ASN A 317 -9.01 16.97 18.00
C ASN A 317 -9.54 15.87 18.96
N PHE A 318 -8.63 15.39 19.81
CA PHE A 318 -8.93 14.58 20.97
C PHE A 318 -10.03 15.27 21.81
N GLY A 319 -11.18 14.61 21.97
CA GLY A 319 -12.32 15.14 22.72
C GLY A 319 -13.51 15.62 21.87
N ASN A 320 -13.39 15.65 20.54
CA ASN A 320 -14.55 15.90 19.68
C ASN A 320 -15.30 14.57 19.47
N GLY A 321 -16.59 14.53 19.80
CA GLY A 321 -17.42 13.31 19.75
C GLY A 321 -17.71 12.76 18.35
N ASP A 322 -16.96 13.19 17.33
CA ASP A 322 -17.25 12.96 15.93
C ASP A 322 -16.10 12.26 15.20
N SER A 323 -16.05 10.93 15.34
CA SER A 323 -15.15 10.04 14.57
C SER A 323 -15.80 9.59 13.25
N ARG A 324 -16.41 10.51 12.49
CA ARG A 324 -17.12 10.17 11.25
C ARG A 324 -16.17 9.83 10.11
N TYR A 325 -16.62 8.94 9.23
CA TYR A 325 -15.96 8.65 7.95
C TYR A 325 -15.88 9.93 7.09
N GLY A 326 -14.74 10.18 6.45
CA GLY A 326 -14.59 11.24 5.46
C GLY A 326 -14.16 12.63 5.96
N GLY A 327 -13.79 12.78 7.24
CA GLY A 327 -13.11 14.00 7.73
C GLY A 327 -13.89 15.32 7.59
N LYS A 328 -15.18 15.26 7.28
CA LYS A 328 -16.01 16.40 6.86
C LYS A 328 -16.31 17.42 7.98
N HIS A 329 -15.87 17.13 9.21
CA HIS A 329 -16.07 17.99 10.39
C HIS A 329 -14.76 18.36 11.10
N GLY A 330 -13.62 18.20 10.44
CA GLY A 330 -12.38 18.85 10.87
C GLY A 330 -12.37 20.30 10.41
N GLU A 331 -12.89 21.21 11.24
CA GLU A 331 -12.50 22.63 11.20
C GLU A 331 -11.12 22.81 11.86
#